data_AF-A0A8T5PRM8-F1
#
_entry.id   AF-A0A8T5PRM8-F1
#
_cell.length_a   1.000
_cell.length_b   1.000
_cell.length_c   1.000
_cell.angle_alpha   90.00
_cell.angle_beta   90.00
_cell.angle_gamma   90.00
#
_symmetry.space_group_name_H-M   'P 1'
#
loop_
_entity.id
_entity.type
_entity.pdbx_description
1 polymer ?
#
loop_
_entity_poly.entity_id
_entity_poly.type
_entity_poly.pdbx_seq_one_letter_code
_entity_poly.pdbx_strand_id
1 'polypeptide(L)'
;KNHPQLDRFKKVPIKYINTYLYFLYKESCDRGYCFDKRNVVKPFTKKKLAVTDKQLKYELQHLKKKLKIRNKEKYKEILKIKNPKPNPLFKVKKGPIEKWEKV
;
A
#
# COMPACT_ATOMS: atom_id res chain seq x y z
N LYS A 1 12.13 0.97 -16.12
CA LYS A 1 12.75 0.96 -14.77
C LYS A 1 11.71 0.42 -13.78
N ASN A 2 12.00 -0.66 -13.04
CA ASN A 2 11.02 -1.28 -12.13
C ASN A 2 10.69 -0.35 -10.96
N HIS A 3 9.42 -0.35 -10.52
CA HIS A 3 8.96 0.46 -9.39
C HIS A 3 9.66 -0.01 -8.09
N PRO A 4 10.27 0.88 -7.28
CA PRO A 4 11.08 0.46 -6.13
C PRO A 4 10.30 -0.37 -5.09
N GLN A 5 9.00 -0.11 -4.94
CA GLN A 5 8.14 -0.93 -4.06
C GLN A 5 8.03 -2.40 -4.49
N LEU A 6 8.39 -2.79 -5.72
CA LEU A 6 8.41 -4.20 -6.13
C LEU A 6 9.52 -4.97 -5.40
N ASP A 7 10.59 -4.31 -4.98
CA ASP A 7 11.72 -4.96 -4.33
C ASP A 7 11.34 -5.58 -2.98
N ARG A 8 10.31 -5.05 -2.31
CA ARG A 8 9.74 -5.65 -1.09
C ARG A 8 9.07 -7.01 -1.36
N PHE A 9 8.50 -7.17 -2.54
CA PHE A 9 7.76 -8.38 -2.92
C PHE A 9 8.65 -9.45 -3.56
N LYS A 10 9.77 -9.07 -4.17
CA LYS A 10 10.74 -10.02 -4.75
C LYS A 10 11.35 -10.96 -3.71
N LYS A 11 11.45 -10.53 -2.45
CA LYS A 11 12.07 -11.29 -1.35
C LYS A 11 11.09 -12.22 -0.62
N VAL A 12 9.83 -12.28 -1.06
CA VAL A 12 8.79 -13.04 -0.37
C VAL A 12 8.05 -13.96 -1.36
N PRO A 13 7.52 -15.11 -0.88
CA PRO A 13 6.75 -16.01 -1.73
C PRO A 13 5.53 -15.33 -2.38
N ILE A 14 5.14 -15.80 -3.57
CA ILE A 14 4.06 -15.24 -4.39
C ILE A 14 2.72 -15.08 -3.64
N LYS A 15 2.44 -15.94 -2.66
CA LYS A 15 1.24 -15.85 -1.79
C LYS A 15 1.08 -14.51 -1.07
N TYR A 16 2.17 -13.78 -0.81
CA TYR A 16 2.10 -12.44 -0.22
C TYR A 16 1.61 -11.41 -1.24
N ILE A 17 2.05 -11.50 -2.49
CA ILE A 17 1.57 -10.65 -3.58
C ILE A 17 0.06 -10.91 -3.80
N ASN A 18 -0.35 -12.17 -3.88
CA ASN A 18 -1.76 -12.50 -4.07
C ASN A 18 -2.65 -12.00 -2.91
N THR A 19 -2.14 -12.10 -1.67
CA THR A 19 -2.84 -11.53 -0.50
C THR A 19 -2.90 -10.00 -0.54
N TYR A 20 -1.84 -9.34 -1.01
CA TYR A 20 -1.84 -7.89 -1.20
C TYR A 20 -2.91 -7.47 -2.21
N LEU A 21 -2.94 -8.14 -3.37
CA LEU A 21 -3.92 -7.91 -4.43
C LEU A 21 -5.36 -8.19 -3.94
N TYR A 22 -5.55 -9.21 -3.09
CA TYR A 22 -6.84 -9.47 -2.42
C TYR A 22 -7.40 -8.26 -1.69
N PHE A 23 -6.62 -7.69 -0.79
CA PHE A 23 -7.09 -6.52 -0.05
C PHE A 23 -7.18 -5.26 -0.92
N LEU A 24 -6.37 -5.14 -1.97
CA LEU A 24 -6.46 -4.04 -2.93
C LEU A 24 -7.77 -4.09 -3.75
N TYR A 25 -8.15 -5.29 -4.21
CA TYR A 25 -9.42 -5.51 -4.90
C TYR A 25 -10.62 -5.19 -4.00
N LYS A 26 -10.59 -5.65 -2.74
CA LYS A 26 -11.66 -5.32 -1.79
C LYS A 26 -11.81 -3.80 -1.62
N GLU A 27 -10.71 -3.10 -1.38
CA GLU A 27 -10.71 -1.64 -1.24
C GLU A 27 -11.17 -0.93 -2.52
N SER A 28 -10.86 -1.48 -3.70
CA SER A 28 -11.29 -0.90 -4.95
C SER A 28 -12.82 -1.00 -5.08
N CYS A 29 -13.41 -2.16 -4.80
CA CYS A 29 -14.85 -2.37 -4.80
C CYS A 29 -15.55 -1.42 -3.82
N ASP A 30 -15.02 -1.27 -2.60
CA ASP A 30 -15.57 -0.35 -1.59
C ASP A 30 -15.58 1.12 -2.07
N ARG A 31 -14.68 1.48 -3.01
CA ARG A 31 -14.58 2.80 -3.63
C ARG A 31 -15.31 2.92 -4.98
N GLY A 32 -16.02 1.87 -5.41
CA GLY A 32 -16.69 1.82 -6.71
C GLY A 32 -15.78 1.54 -7.91
N TYR A 33 -14.52 1.15 -7.69
CA TYR A 33 -13.58 0.72 -8.73
C TYR A 33 -13.53 -0.82 -8.77
N CYS A 34 -14.07 -1.47 -9.80
CA CYS A 34 -14.05 -2.93 -9.89
C CYS A 34 -12.90 -3.41 -10.79
N PHE A 35 -11.77 -3.78 -10.18
CA PHE A 35 -10.68 -4.48 -10.90
C PHE A 35 -11.08 -5.91 -11.28
N ASP A 36 -10.39 -6.52 -12.25
CA ASP A 36 -10.64 -7.92 -12.62
C ASP A 36 -10.36 -8.86 -11.43
N LYS A 37 -11.40 -9.60 -11.03
CA LYS A 37 -11.41 -10.49 -9.87
C LYS A 37 -10.84 -11.89 -10.11
N ARG A 38 -10.55 -12.27 -11.36
CA ARG A 38 -10.24 -13.66 -11.76
C ARG A 38 -9.15 -14.34 -10.90
N ASN A 39 -8.23 -13.57 -10.33
CA ASN A 39 -7.11 -14.09 -9.54
C ASN A 39 -7.15 -13.73 -8.05
N VAL A 40 -8.27 -13.20 -7.55
CA VAL A 40 -8.32 -12.44 -6.30
C VAL A 40 -9.49 -12.85 -5.39
N VAL A 41 -9.71 -14.16 -5.27
CA VAL A 41 -10.91 -14.72 -4.60
C VAL A 41 -10.78 -14.74 -3.06
N LYS A 42 -9.56 -14.95 -2.52
CA LYS A 42 -9.31 -15.04 -1.07
C LYS A 42 -7.87 -14.66 -0.71
N PRO A 43 -7.57 -14.29 0.55
CA PRO A 43 -6.19 -14.10 0.97
C PRO A 43 -5.47 -15.46 1.00
N PHE A 44 -4.24 -15.48 0.49
CA PHE A 44 -3.43 -16.71 0.35
C PHE A 44 -2.51 -16.95 1.57
N THR A 45 -2.45 -16.00 2.50
CA THR A 45 -1.76 -16.20 3.78
C THR A 45 -2.36 -15.34 4.89
N LYS A 46 -2.25 -15.83 6.13
CA LYS A 46 -2.53 -15.08 7.36
C LYS A 46 -1.26 -14.41 7.93
N LYS A 47 -0.07 -14.75 7.39
CA LYS A 47 1.20 -14.15 7.84
C LYS A 47 1.30 -12.71 7.33
N LYS A 48 1.78 -11.82 8.19
CA LYS A 48 1.95 -10.40 7.87
C LYS A 48 3.38 -10.06 7.51
N LEU A 49 3.57 -9.11 6.60
CA LEU A 49 4.86 -8.50 6.30
C LEU A 49 5.10 -7.30 7.21
N ALA A 50 6.32 -7.14 7.70
CA ALA A 50 6.67 -5.94 8.43
C ALA A 50 6.77 -4.75 7.48
N VAL A 51 6.23 -3.60 7.90
CA VAL A 51 6.47 -2.30 7.26
C VAL A 51 6.82 -1.29 8.34
N THR A 52 7.76 -0.40 8.09
CA THR A 52 8.13 0.61 9.07
C THR A 52 7.14 1.77 9.11
N ASP A 53 6.98 2.38 10.27
CA ASP A 53 6.12 3.55 10.45
C ASP A 53 6.63 4.76 9.64
N LYS A 54 7.95 4.95 9.54
CA LYS A 54 8.53 6.01 8.70
C LYS A 54 8.31 5.77 7.21
N GLN A 55 8.35 4.53 6.72
CA GLN A 55 7.99 4.21 5.33
C GLN A 55 6.54 4.59 5.03
N LEU A 56 5.60 4.21 5.91
CA LEU A 56 4.19 4.55 5.71
C LEU A 56 3.93 6.06 5.71
N LYS A 57 4.59 6.80 6.61
CA LYS A 57 4.50 8.27 6.64
C LYS A 57 5.07 8.89 5.36
N TYR A 58 6.19 8.35 4.86
CA TYR A 58 6.81 8.79 3.60
C TYR A 58 5.87 8.56 2.41
N GLU A 59 5.31 7.35 2.27
CA GLU A 59 4.35 7.02 1.21
C GLU A 59 3.11 7.92 1.26
N LEU A 60 2.58 8.22 2.46
CA LEU A 60 1.46 9.12 2.63
C LEU A 60 1.79 10.56 2.21
N GLN A 61 2.98 11.06 2.57
CA GLN A 61 3.43 12.39 2.12
C GLN A 61 3.57 12.45 0.60
N HIS A 62 4.08 11.39 -0.03
CA HIS A 62 4.18 11.28 -1.48
C HIS A 62 2.81 11.26 -2.15
N LEU A 63 1.86 10.52 -1.58
CA LEU A 63 0.46 10.51 -2.05
C LEU A 63 -0.16 11.91 -1.95
N LYS A 64 0.01 12.60 -0.81
CA LYS A 64 -0.47 13.97 -0.60
C LYS A 64 0.08 14.94 -1.66
N LYS A 65 1.39 14.90 -1.93
CA LYS A 65 2.02 15.74 -2.98
C LYS A 65 1.40 15.48 -4.36
N LYS A 66 1.20 14.21 -4.73
CA LYS A 66 0.60 13.83 -6.02
C LYS A 66 -0.85 14.28 -6.13
N LEU A 67 -1.66 14.07 -5.08
CA LEU A 67 -3.07 14.47 -5.08
C LEU A 67 -3.25 15.98 -5.06
N LYS A 68 -2.37 16.75 -4.40
CA LYS A 68 -2.43 18.22 -4.42
C LYS A 68 -2.52 18.79 -5.84
N ILE A 69 -1.84 18.15 -6.80
CA ILE A 69 -1.84 18.53 -8.21
C ILE A 69 -3.00 17.86 -8.97
N ARG A 70 -3.16 16.55 -8.83
CA ARG A 70 -4.07 15.75 -9.67
C ARG A 70 -5.54 15.79 -9.24
N ASN A 71 -5.81 15.92 -7.94
CA ASN A 71 -7.16 15.89 -7.40
C ASN A 71 -7.20 16.60 -6.03
N LYS A 72 -7.55 17.89 -6.06
CA LYS A 72 -7.57 18.76 -4.87
C LYS A 72 -8.59 18.31 -3.82
N GLU A 73 -9.72 17.73 -4.23
CA GLU A 73 -10.76 17.24 -3.32
C GLU A 73 -10.25 16.06 -2.49
N LYS A 74 -9.68 15.05 -3.15
CA LYS A 74 -9.05 13.92 -2.48
C LYS A 74 -7.86 14.34 -1.63
N TYR A 75 -7.10 15.35 -2.05
CA TYR A 75 -6.05 15.92 -1.21
C TYR A 75 -6.61 16.50 0.10
N LYS A 76 -7.72 17.26 0.06
CA LYS A 76 -8.39 17.80 1.26
C LYS A 76 -8.87 16.68 2.19
N GLU A 77 -9.45 15.62 1.64
CA GLU A 77 -9.89 14.45 2.43
C GLU A 77 -8.73 13.81 3.19
N ILE A 78 -7.61 13.53 2.50
CA ILE A 78 -6.49 12.82 3.12
C ILE A 78 -5.55 13.73 3.93
N LEU A 79 -5.69 15.06 3.82
CA LEU A 79 -4.80 16.02 4.47
C LEU A 79 -4.73 15.80 5.98
N LYS A 80 -5.89 15.52 6.60
CA LYS A 80 -6.05 15.30 8.05
C LYS A 80 -5.49 13.96 8.53
N ILE A 81 -5.21 13.02 7.63
CA ILE A 81 -4.65 11.71 7.98
C ILE A 81 -3.20 11.91 8.43
N LYS A 82 -2.94 11.65 9.71
CA LYS A 82 -1.58 11.64 10.30
C LYS A 82 -0.97 10.24 10.31
N ASN A 83 -1.79 9.23 10.62
CA ASN A 83 -1.39 7.84 10.73
C ASN A 83 -2.14 7.01 9.67
N PRO A 84 -1.49 6.66 8.55
CA PRO A 84 -2.13 5.85 7.52
C PRO A 84 -2.33 4.42 8.02
N LYS A 85 -3.50 3.84 7.75
CA LYS A 85 -3.74 2.40 7.94
C LYS A 85 -3.13 1.66 6.74
N PRO A 86 -2.20 0.72 6.94
CA PRO A 86 -1.65 -0.03 5.82
C PRO A 86 -2.64 -1.09 5.35
N ASN A 87 -2.37 -1.67 4.18
CA ASN A 87 -3.04 -2.88 3.72
C ASN A 87 -2.95 -3.98 4.82
N PRO A 88 -4.02 -4.76 5.09
CA PRO A 88 -4.06 -5.76 6.16
C PRO A 88 -2.94 -6.83 6.12
N LEU A 89 -2.30 -7.01 4.96
CA LEU A 89 -1.10 -7.82 4.82
C LEU A 89 0.07 -7.32 5.68
N PHE A 90 0.13 -6.04 6.01
CA PHE A 90 1.25 -5.44 6.71
C PHE A 90 1.00 -5.32 8.21
N LYS A 91 2.07 -5.52 8.99
CA LYS A 91 2.16 -5.18 10.40
C LYS A 91 3.15 -4.02 10.55
N VAL A 92 2.69 -2.93 11.13
CA VAL A 92 3.53 -1.75 11.37
C VAL A 92 4.51 -2.04 12.50
N LYS A 93 5.79 -1.73 12.28
CA LYS A 93 6.83 -1.70 13.30
C LYS A 93 7.51 -0.33 13.32
N LYS A 94 8.09 0.06 14.45
CA LYS A 94 8.96 1.25 14.50
C LYS A 94 10.21 0.99 13.64
N GLY A 95 10.59 1.93 12.79
CA GLY A 95 11.81 1.80 11.98
C GLY A 95 12.04 2.93 10.97
N PRO A 96 13.20 2.93 10.28
CA PRO A 96 13.55 3.93 9.25
C PRO A 96 12.72 3.78 7.97
N ILE A 97 12.84 4.74 7.05
CA ILE A 97 12.38 4.56 5.66
C ILE A 97 13.10 3.35 5.06
N GLU A 98 12.40 2.56 4.27
CA GLU A 98 12.96 1.33 3.74
C GLU A 98 14.02 1.61 2.67
N LYS A 99 15.09 0.81 2.65
CA LYS A 99 16.30 1.07 1.84
C LYS A 99 16.04 1.08 0.32
N TRP A 100 14.94 0.49 -0.13
CA TRP A 100 14.57 0.46 -1.54
C TRP A 100 13.90 1.76 -2.00
N GLU A 101 13.45 2.61 -1.08
CA GLU A 101 12.85 3.89 -1.44
C GLU A 101 13.92 4.79 -2.07
N LYS A 102 13.69 5.20 -3.32
CA LYS A 102 14.57 6.13 -4.02
C LYS A 102 14.09 7.54 -3.66
N VAL A 103 14.78 8.16 -2.71
CA VAL A 103 14.58 9.58 -2.34
C VAL A 103 14.96 10.48 -3.49
#